data_AF-A0A814IQ73-F1
#
_entry.id   AF-A0A814IQ73-F1
#
_cell.length_a   1.000
_cell.length_b   1.000
_cell.length_c   1.000
_cell.angle_alpha   90.00
_cell.angle_beta   90.00
_cell.angle_gamma   90.00
#
_symmetry.space_group_name_H-M   'P 1'
#
loop_
_entity.id
_entity.type
_entity.pdbx_description
1 polymer ?
#
loop_
_entity_poly.entity_id
_entity_poly.type
_entity_poly.pdbx_seq_one_letter_code
_entity_poly.pdbx_strand_id
1 'polypeptide(L)'
;MPIEIGQQALDFTLYNTEQKEISLKDLTAKSNVVILFFPLVFTKQNLSFDLLSYFNKDVSRQYDSLYEQFPKFALKGVTKRSAFVINKQGIIKCAEILAEANKIPDFSRILLRKD
;
A
#
# COMPACT_ATOMS: atom_id res chain seq x y z
N MET A 1 -14.71 -0.79 4.04
CA MET A 1 -14.57 -1.38 5.39
C MET A 1 -13.22 -0.89 5.92
N PRO A 2 -13.14 -0.34 7.13
CA PRO A 2 -11.87 0.14 7.65
C PRO A 2 -10.87 -1.00 7.76
N ILE A 3 -9.61 -0.72 7.43
CA ILE A 3 -8.53 -1.69 7.59
C ILE A 3 -8.10 -1.74 9.07
N GLU A 4 -8.31 -2.88 9.72
CA GLU A 4 -7.97 -3.11 11.12
C GLU A 4 -6.67 -3.92 11.27
N ILE A 5 -5.98 -3.75 12.39
CA ILE A 5 -4.81 -4.57 12.74
C ILE A 5 -5.29 -5.92 13.25
N GLY A 6 -4.66 -7.00 12.79
CA GLY A 6 -4.99 -8.38 13.19
C GLY A 6 -5.96 -9.10 12.26
N GLN A 7 -6.62 -8.41 11.32
CA GLN A 7 -7.45 -9.06 10.31
C GLN A 7 -6.62 -9.64 9.15
N GLN A 8 -7.25 -10.52 8.37
CA GLN A 8 -6.71 -10.96 7.09
C GLN A 8 -6.66 -9.79 6.11
N ALA A 9 -5.51 -9.58 5.48
CA ALA A 9 -5.36 -8.58 4.44
C ALA A 9 -6.28 -8.90 3.25
N LEU A 10 -6.86 -7.85 2.66
CA LEU A 10 -7.67 -8.00 1.45
C LEU A 10 -6.75 -8.44 0.32
N ASP A 11 -7.04 -9.61 -0.23
CA ASP A 11 -6.28 -10.16 -1.34
C ASP A 11 -6.48 -9.30 -2.58
N PHE A 12 -5.43 -9.17 -3.36
CA PHE A 12 -5.45 -8.49 -4.64
C PHE A 12 -4.47 -9.16 -5.58
N THR A 13 -4.70 -8.93 -6.86
CA THR A 13 -3.81 -9.40 -7.90
C THR A 13 -3.48 -8.25 -8.84
N LEU A 14 -2.19 -8.06 -9.08
CA LEU A 14 -1.65 -6.98 -9.92
C LEU A 14 -0.61 -7.54 -10.88
N TYR A 15 -0.26 -6.74 -11.89
CA TYR A 15 0.85 -7.04 -12.78
C TYR A 15 2.12 -6.34 -12.28
N ASN A 16 3.23 -7.07 -12.27
CA ASN A 16 4.55 -6.48 -12.07
C ASN A 16 5.05 -5.82 -13.38
N THR A 17 6.26 -5.24 -13.34
CA THR A 17 6.89 -4.60 -14.51
C THR A 17 7.18 -5.55 -15.67
N GLU A 18 7.21 -6.86 -15.42
CA GLU A 18 7.40 -7.91 -16.41
C GLU A 18 6.06 -8.42 -16.99
N GLN A 19 4.95 -7.74 -16.69
CA GLN A 19 3.59 -8.16 -17.04
C GLN A 19 3.18 -9.51 -16.45
N LYS A 20 3.87 -9.97 -15.40
CA LYS A 20 3.51 -11.16 -14.66
C LYS A 20 2.48 -10.83 -13.59
N GLU A 21 1.44 -11.65 -13.54
CA GLU A 21 0.43 -11.61 -12.50
C GLU A 21 1.04 -12.04 -11.14
N ILE A 22 0.88 -11.20 -10.12
CA ILE A 22 1.34 -11.42 -8.75
C ILE A 22 0.18 -11.10 -7.81
N SER A 23 -0.19 -12.07 -6.97
CA SER A 23 -1.14 -11.84 -5.89
C SER A 23 -0.45 -11.48 -4.58
N LEU A 24 -1.20 -10.84 -3.67
CA LEU A 24 -0.72 -10.62 -2.30
C LEU A 24 -0.39 -11.94 -1.60
N LYS A 25 -1.20 -12.99 -1.82
CA LYS A 25 -0.92 -14.32 -1.28
C LYS A 25 0.44 -14.87 -1.73
N ASP A 26 0.75 -14.76 -3.02
CA ASP A 26 2.04 -15.23 -3.56
C ASP A 26 3.23 -14.51 -2.94
N LEU A 27 3.06 -13.22 -2.59
CA LEU A 27 4.08 -12.43 -1.91
C LEU A 27 4.22 -12.84 -0.44
N THR A 28 3.09 -12.94 0.28
CA THR A 28 3.09 -13.33 1.70
C THR A 28 3.59 -14.75 1.95
N ALA A 29 3.40 -15.68 0.99
CA ALA A 29 3.94 -17.03 1.07
C ALA A 29 5.49 -17.06 1.12
N LYS A 30 6.15 -16.03 0.59
CA LYS A 30 7.63 -15.95 0.53
C LYS A 30 8.20 -15.16 1.70
N SER A 31 7.62 -14.00 2.01
CA SER A 31 8.14 -13.07 3.00
C SER A 31 7.04 -12.22 3.63
N ASN A 32 7.38 -11.46 4.67
CA ASN A 32 6.53 -10.34 5.08
C ASN A 32 6.46 -9.35 3.92
N VAL A 33 5.31 -8.69 3.77
CA VAL A 33 5.01 -7.78 2.67
C VAL A 33 4.74 -6.39 3.24
N VAL A 34 5.35 -5.38 2.62
CA VAL A 34 5.02 -3.98 2.87
C VAL A 34 4.29 -3.46 1.63
N ILE A 35 3.05 -3.02 1.83
CA ILE A 35 2.29 -2.30 0.81
C ILE A 35 2.47 -0.82 1.09
N LEU A 36 3.00 -0.08 0.12
CA LEU A 36 3.12 1.37 0.20
C LEU A 36 2.31 2.00 -0.93
N PHE A 37 1.28 2.75 -0.56
CA PHE A 37 0.58 3.62 -1.49
C PHE A 37 1.13 5.03 -1.38
N PHE A 38 1.47 5.62 -2.53
CA PHE A 38 1.91 7.00 -2.62
C PHE A 38 1.24 7.69 -3.81
N PRO A 39 0.91 8.99 -3.71
CA PRO A 39 0.46 9.75 -4.86
C PRO A 39 1.64 9.89 -5.84
N LEU A 40 1.48 9.38 -7.06
CA LEU A 40 2.48 9.43 -8.14
C LEU A 40 2.86 10.87 -8.55
N VAL A 41 2.06 11.85 -8.14
CA VAL A 41 2.38 13.26 -8.35
C VAL A 41 3.53 13.62 -7.39
N PHE A 42 4.71 13.93 -7.95
CA PHE A 42 5.85 14.60 -7.30
C PHE A 42 6.98 13.76 -6.65
N THR A 43 7.18 12.47 -6.97
CA THR A 43 8.33 11.72 -6.41
C THR A 43 9.14 10.93 -7.44
N LYS A 44 10.41 11.32 -7.66
CA LYS A 44 11.47 10.42 -8.14
C LYS A 44 11.89 9.55 -6.95
N GLN A 45 11.77 8.23 -7.03
CA GLN A 45 12.24 7.35 -5.96
C GLN A 45 13.17 6.26 -6.48
N ASN A 46 14.28 6.08 -5.78
CA ASN A 46 15.24 4.99 -5.99
C ASN A 46 14.96 3.93 -4.92
N LEU A 47 13.90 3.14 -5.13
CA LEU A 47 13.41 2.16 -4.15
C LEU A 47 14.06 0.80 -4.43
N SER A 48 14.58 0.16 -3.39
CA SER A 48 15.21 -1.18 -3.48
C SER A 48 14.20 -2.33 -3.35
N PHE A 49 12.91 -2.09 -3.61
CA PHE A 49 11.85 -3.08 -3.51
C PHE A 49 11.00 -3.12 -4.78
N ASP A 50 10.38 -4.28 -5.03
CA ASP A 50 9.56 -4.51 -6.20
C ASP A 50 8.35 -3.56 -6.24
N LEU A 51 8.21 -2.83 -7.35
CA LEU A 51 7.08 -1.95 -7.59
C LEU A 51 5.99 -2.73 -8.32
N LEU A 52 4.82 -2.87 -7.69
CA LEU A 52 3.63 -3.38 -8.37
C LEU A 52 3.00 -2.25 -9.19
N SER A 53 2.70 -2.53 -10.46
CA SER A 53 2.12 -1.54 -11.36
C SER A 53 0.66 -1.31 -10.96
N TYR A 54 0.38 -0.09 -10.49
CA TYR A 54 -0.91 0.26 -9.92
C TYR A 54 -1.62 1.33 -10.76
N PHE A 55 -2.22 0.91 -11.88
CA PHE A 55 -2.93 1.83 -12.79
C PHE A 55 -4.41 2.04 -12.42
N ASN A 56 -5.08 1.07 -11.79
CA ASN A 56 -6.56 1.07 -11.78
C ASN A 56 -7.26 1.61 -10.52
N LYS A 57 -6.56 2.16 -9.52
CA LYS A 57 -7.19 2.76 -8.31
C LYS A 57 -8.13 1.83 -7.50
N ASP A 58 -8.26 0.57 -7.89
CA ASP A 58 -9.09 -0.45 -7.22
C ASP A 58 -8.52 -0.90 -5.87
N VAL A 59 -7.23 -1.24 -5.78
CA VAL A 59 -6.62 -1.68 -4.51
C VAL A 59 -6.62 -0.57 -3.43
N SER A 60 -6.16 0.64 -3.70
CA SER A 60 -6.38 1.84 -2.88
C SER A 60 -7.83 2.04 -2.46
N ARG A 61 -8.83 1.75 -3.31
CA ARG A 61 -10.25 1.81 -2.90
C ARG A 61 -10.58 0.72 -1.90
N GLN A 62 -10.12 -0.51 -2.14
CA GLN A 62 -10.30 -1.65 -1.24
C GLN A 62 -9.65 -1.40 0.12
N TYR A 63 -8.46 -0.77 0.13
CA TYR A 63 -7.68 -0.41 1.32
C TYR A 63 -8.04 0.97 1.90
N ASP A 64 -9.19 1.55 1.51
CA ASP A 64 -9.72 2.83 2.01
C ASP A 64 -8.72 4.01 1.97
N SER A 65 -7.84 3.97 0.97
CA SER A 65 -6.68 4.84 0.80
C SER A 65 -6.88 5.81 -0.35
N LEU A 66 -8.10 6.29 -0.58
CA LEU A 66 -8.43 7.33 -1.56
C LEU A 66 -8.92 8.61 -0.87
N TYR A 67 -8.53 9.77 -1.40
CA TYR A 67 -9.20 11.03 -1.12
C TYR A 67 -10.52 11.08 -1.91
N GLU A 68 -11.64 11.28 -1.22
CA GLU A 68 -12.93 11.57 -1.87
C GLU A 68 -12.84 12.88 -2.68
N GLN A 69 -12.20 13.89 -2.08
CA GLN A 69 -11.80 15.13 -2.73
C GLN A 69 -10.41 15.51 -2.23
N PHE A 70 -9.44 15.58 -3.15
CA PHE A 70 -8.10 15.99 -2.80
C PHE A 70 -8.10 17.49 -2.44
N PRO A 71 -7.55 17.90 -1.28
CA PRO A 71 -7.66 19.28 -0.80
C PRO A 71 -7.02 20.30 -1.75
N LYS A 72 -6.05 19.86 -2.55
CA LYS A 72 -5.44 20.67 -3.61
C LYS A 72 -6.04 20.29 -4.96
N PHE A 73 -6.37 21.28 -5.78
CA PHE A 73 -6.86 21.08 -7.16
C PHE A 73 -8.20 20.34 -7.32
N ALA A 74 -8.94 20.08 -6.23
CA ALA A 74 -10.26 19.42 -6.25
C ALA A 74 -10.30 18.08 -7.03
N LEU A 75 -9.16 17.40 -7.13
CA LEU A 75 -9.03 16.15 -7.88
C LEU A 75 -9.70 15.00 -7.12
N LYS A 76 -10.44 14.15 -7.82
CA LYS A 76 -11.05 12.93 -7.27
C LYS A 76 -10.17 11.71 -7.50
N GLY A 77 -10.17 10.79 -6.53
CA GLY A 77 -9.43 9.52 -6.65
C GLY A 77 -7.92 9.69 -6.59
N VAL A 78 -7.43 10.67 -5.83
CA VAL A 78 -6.00 10.74 -5.47
C VAL A 78 -5.77 9.74 -4.35
N THR A 79 -4.74 8.90 -4.49
CA THR A 79 -4.38 7.92 -3.46
C THR A 79 -3.73 8.63 -2.27
N LYS A 80 -4.20 8.34 -1.04
CA LYS A 80 -3.58 8.77 0.22
C LYS A 80 -2.24 8.06 0.39
N ARG A 81 -1.28 8.77 0.98
CA ARG A 81 -0.05 8.12 1.43
C ARG A 81 -0.41 7.16 2.55
N SER A 82 -0.17 5.88 2.34
CA SER A 82 -0.52 4.85 3.31
C SER A 82 0.45 3.69 3.23
N ALA A 83 0.66 3.05 4.36
CA ALA A 83 1.54 1.89 4.47
C ALA A 83 0.86 0.79 5.28
N PHE A 84 1.01 -0.45 4.80
CA PHE A 84 0.50 -1.64 5.46
C PHE A 84 1.61 -2.67 5.56
N VAL A 85 1.74 -3.31 6.72
CA VAL A 85 2.66 -4.43 6.94
C VAL A 85 1.85 -5.68 7.14
N ILE A 86 2.14 -6.70 6.33
CA ILE A 86 1.43 -7.96 6.30
C ILE A 86 2.44 -9.08 6.53
N ASN A 87 2.16 -9.96 7.49
CA ASN A 87 3.07 -11.09 7.76
C ASN A 87 2.88 -12.24 6.76
N LYS A 88 3.70 -13.28 6.88
CA LYS A 88 3.62 -14.47 6.02
C LYS A 88 2.28 -15.23 6.06
N GLN A 89 1.45 -15.01 7.09
CA GLN A 89 0.12 -15.60 7.20
C GLN A 89 -0.96 -14.75 6.51
N GLY A 90 -0.59 -13.60 5.93
CA GLY A 90 -1.53 -12.67 5.34
C GLY A 90 -2.24 -11.78 6.36
N ILE A 91 -1.75 -11.70 7.60
CA ILE A 91 -2.34 -10.91 8.68
C ILE A 91 -1.72 -9.52 8.74
N ILE A 92 -2.58 -8.50 8.84
CA ILE A 92 -2.16 -7.10 8.97
C ILE A 92 -1.55 -6.87 10.36
N LYS A 93 -0.29 -6.45 10.39
CA LYS A 93 0.46 -6.12 11.62
C LYS A 93 0.62 -4.63 11.85
N CYS A 94 0.52 -3.83 10.80
CA CYS A 94 0.53 -2.39 10.84
C CYS A 94 -0.34 -1.84 9.71
N ALA A 95 -1.09 -0.78 9.99
CA ALA A 95 -1.87 -0.04 9.01
C ALA A 95 -1.77 1.45 9.37
N GLU A 96 -1.24 2.25 8.45
CA GLU A 96 -1.13 3.69 8.59
C GLU A 96 -1.67 4.37 7.32
N ILE A 97 -2.71 5.18 7.47
CA ILE A 97 -3.28 5.96 6.39
C ILE A 97 -3.17 7.44 6.76
N LEU A 98 -2.40 8.19 5.99
CA LEU A 98 -2.14 9.59 6.28
C LEU A 98 -3.20 10.49 5.65
N ALA A 99 -3.83 11.30 6.50
CA ALA A 99 -4.80 12.30 6.07
C ALA A 99 -4.16 13.46 5.28
N GLU A 100 -2.87 13.72 5.50
CA GLU A 100 -2.14 14.81 4.85
C GLU A 100 -1.10 14.25 3.86
N ALA A 101 -1.17 14.72 2.61
CA ALA A 101 -0.33 14.21 1.53
C ALA A 101 1.15 14.59 1.62
N ASN A 102 1.54 15.54 2.48
CA ASN A 102 2.93 15.92 2.73
C ASN A 102 3.60 15.04 3.80
N LYS A 103 2.84 14.30 4.61
CA LYS A 103 3.39 13.36 5.60
C LYS A 103 3.89 12.09 4.93
N ILE A 104 4.75 11.35 5.60
CA ILE A 104 5.33 10.09 5.12
C ILE A 104 5.09 9.04 6.21
N PRO A 105 4.72 7.79 5.85
CA PRO A 105 4.52 6.74 6.85
C PRO A 105 5.79 6.50 7.68
N ASP A 106 5.62 6.12 8.94
CA ASP A 106 6.72 5.83 9.83
C ASP A 106 7.36 4.47 9.48
N PHE A 107 8.37 4.52 8.61
CA PHE A 107 9.10 3.34 8.15
C PHE A 107 9.84 2.59 9.27
N SER A 108 10.16 3.24 10.39
CA SER A 108 10.79 2.56 11.53
C SER A 108 9.82 1.54 12.12
N ARG A 109 8.53 1.86 12.23
CA ARG A 109 7.51 0.90 12.69
C ARG A 109 7.25 -0.23 11.69
N ILE A 110 7.55 0.02 10.42
CA ILE A 110 7.28 -0.90 9.30
C ILE A 110 8.43 -1.90 9.11
N LEU A 111 9.68 -1.43 9.20
CA LEU A 111 10.89 -2.21 8.89
C LEU A 111 11.52 -2.91 10.11
N LEU A 112 11.15 -2.55 11.34
CA LEU A 112 11.76 -3.11 12.56
C LEU A 112 11.23 -4.49 12.99
N ARG A 113 10.17 -5.04 12.38
CA ARG A 113 9.71 -6.40 12.68
C ARG A 113 10.41 -7.43 11.79
N LYS A 114 11.71 -7.59 12.02
CA LYS A 114 12.47 -8.79 11.66
C LYS A 114 12.32 -9.79 12.81
N ASP A 115 11.20 -10.49 12.85
CA ASP A 115 11.09 -11.74 13.60
C ASP A 115 11.28 -12.91 12.62
#